data_AF-A0A0Q4MXJ9-F1
#
_entry.id   AF-A0A0Q4MXJ9-F1
#
_cell.length_a   1.000
_cell.length_b   1.000
_cell.length_c   1.000
_cell.angle_alpha   90.00
_cell.angle_beta   90.00
_cell.angle_gamma   90.00
#
_symmetry.space_group_name_H-M   'P 1'
#
loop_
_entity.id
_entity.type
_entity.pdbx_description
1 polymer ?
#
loop_
_entity_poly.entity_id
_entity_poly.type
_entity_poly.pdbx_seq_one_letter_code
_entity_poly.pdbx_strand_id
1 'polypeptide(L)'
;MIGQFSRERLEALIDDEDCRATVSEQETFAEIVLALQNAPGKIYQIRKLDGSEEWQQWEEVDEGEYHASVNYEGWGRRVLYGAPATSAPDGWKLVPVDATRKMIDAAKCIEEDGYDAMHKAMLAAAPIPGGSDAN
;
A
#
# COMPACT_ATOMS: atom_id res chain seq x y z
N MET A 1 -5.31 -10.71 12.52
CA MET A 1 -6.64 -10.60 11.88
C MET A 1 -7.20 -9.28 12.37
N ILE A 2 -7.18 -8.22 11.55
CA ILE A 2 -7.67 -6.90 12.01
C ILE A 2 -9.17 -7.06 12.29
N GLY A 3 -9.58 -6.91 13.55
CA GLY A 3 -10.99 -7.03 13.94
C GLY A 3 -11.87 -6.07 13.14
N GLN A 4 -13.00 -6.56 12.64
CA GLN A 4 -13.97 -5.72 11.94
C GLN A 4 -14.79 -4.94 12.95
N PHE A 5 -14.67 -3.61 12.91
CA PHE A 5 -15.56 -2.70 13.61
C PHE A 5 -16.59 -2.12 12.66
N SER A 6 -17.83 -1.98 13.12
CA SER A 6 -18.79 -1.13 12.42
C SER A 6 -18.46 0.34 12.68
N ARG A 7 -18.76 1.21 11.72
CA ARG A 7 -18.55 2.65 11.86
C ARG A 7 -19.30 3.21 13.07
N GLU A 8 -20.53 2.74 13.27
CA GLU A 8 -21.41 3.16 14.36
C GLU A 8 -20.82 2.77 15.73
N ARG A 9 -20.17 1.61 15.83
CA ARG A 9 -19.48 1.20 17.06
C ARG A 9 -18.28 2.08 17.39
N LEU A 10 -17.53 2.51 16.37
CA LEU A 10 -16.40 3.44 16.55
C LEU A 10 -16.88 4.83 16.97
N GLU A 11 -17.93 5.35 16.32
CA GLU A 11 -18.53 6.64 16.68
C GLU A 11 -19.05 6.64 18.13
N ALA A 12 -19.73 5.56 18.56
CA ALA A 12 -20.17 5.41 19.94
C ALA A 12 -19.02 5.39 20.95
N LEU A 13 -17.87 4.78 20.63
CA LEU A 13 -16.69 4.77 21.50
C LEU A 13 -16.01 6.14 21.62
N ILE A 14 -16.28 7.07 20.71
CA ILE A 14 -15.71 8.43 20.73
C ILE A 14 -16.62 9.39 21.49
N ASP A 15 -17.94 9.32 21.26
CA ASP A 15 -18.89 10.33 21.71
C ASP A 15 -19.49 10.06 23.10
N ASP A 16 -19.47 8.82 23.58
CA ASP A 16 -20.09 8.42 24.85
C ASP A 16 -19.04 8.17 25.93
N GLU A 17 -19.01 9.05 26.94
CA GLU A 17 -18.08 9.02 28.09
C GLU A 17 -18.21 7.72 28.91
N ASP A 18 -19.35 7.04 28.85
CA ASP A 18 -19.60 5.77 29.55
C ASP A 18 -19.35 4.53 28.67
N CYS A 19 -19.10 4.72 27.36
CA CYS A 19 -18.81 3.62 26.45
C CYS A 19 -17.40 3.05 26.67
N ARG A 20 -17.34 1.88 27.30
CA ARG A 20 -16.08 1.15 27.50
C ARG A 20 -15.81 0.20 26.34
N ALA A 21 -14.62 0.31 25.76
CA ALA A 21 -14.08 -0.70 24.87
C ALA A 21 -13.81 -1.99 25.65
N THR A 22 -14.19 -3.12 25.07
CA THR A 22 -13.82 -4.45 25.58
C THR A 22 -12.32 -4.69 25.42
N VAL A 23 -11.77 -5.68 26.14
CA VAL A 23 -10.33 -6.02 26.07
C VAL A 23 -9.91 -6.37 24.64
N SER A 24 -10.71 -7.15 23.91
CA SER A 24 -10.42 -7.50 22.51
C SER A 24 -10.46 -6.29 21.57
N GLU A 25 -11.35 -5.32 21.83
CA GLU A 25 -11.39 -4.08 21.05
C GLU A 25 -10.14 -3.23 21.33
N GLN A 26 -9.70 -3.15 22.59
CA GLN A 26 -8.47 -2.46 22.98
C GLN A 26 -7.22 -3.08 22.33
N GLU A 27 -7.12 -4.42 22.33
CA GLU A 27 -6.04 -5.14 21.63
C GLU A 27 -6.05 -4.81 20.14
N THR A 28 -7.22 -4.82 19.50
CA THR A 28 -7.34 -4.50 18.08
C THR A 28 -6.95 -3.04 17.79
N PHE A 29 -7.33 -2.10 18.66
CA PHE A 29 -6.91 -0.71 18.52
C PHE A 29 -5.40 -0.55 18.69
N ALA A 30 -4.78 -1.25 19.64
CA ALA A 30 -3.34 -1.23 19.82
C ALA A 30 -2.61 -1.77 18.57
N GLU A 31 -3.11 -2.86 17.97
CA GLU A 31 -2.58 -3.40 16.72
C GLU A 31 -2.70 -2.41 15.56
N ILE A 32 -3.86 -1.76 15.40
CA ILE A 32 -4.08 -0.74 14.35
C ILE A 32 -3.14 0.45 14.55
N VAL A 33 -3.02 0.96 15.78
CA VAL A 33 -2.13 2.10 16.09
C VAL A 33 -0.68 1.73 15.82
N LEU A 34 -0.24 0.55 16.25
CA LEU A 34 1.13 0.07 15.99
C LEU A 34 1.39 -0.08 14.49
N ALA A 35 0.41 -0.59 13.73
CA ALA A 35 0.53 -0.73 12.29
C ALA A 35 0.55 0.63 11.57
N LEU A 36 -0.18 1.64 12.06
CA LEU A 36 -0.11 3.02 11.55
C LEU A 36 1.22 3.69 11.89
N GLN A 37 1.79 3.44 13.07
CA GLN A 37 3.10 3.96 13.46
C GLN A 37 4.24 3.36 12.63
N ASN A 38 4.11 2.09 12.25
CA ASN A 38 5.08 1.39 11.42
C ASN A 38 4.82 1.55 9.91
N ALA A 39 3.68 2.13 9.52
CA ALA A 39 3.43 2.46 8.12
C ALA A 39 4.45 3.50 7.66
N PRO A 40 4.88 3.49 6.39
CA PRO A 40 5.85 4.44 5.85
C PRO A 40 5.40 5.92 5.85
N GLY A 41 4.26 6.23 6.49
CA GLY A 41 3.71 7.56 6.61
C GLY A 41 2.97 8.00 5.34
N LYS A 42 2.88 9.32 5.16
CA LYS A 42 2.37 9.93 3.94
C LYS A 42 3.41 9.79 2.85
N ILE A 43 2.98 9.29 1.69
CA ILE A 43 3.79 9.25 0.48
C ILE A 43 3.36 10.44 -0.37
N TYR A 44 4.28 11.38 -0.58
CA TYR A 44 4.05 12.56 -1.39
C TYR A 44 4.43 12.26 -2.83
N GLN A 45 3.53 12.53 -3.78
CA GLN A 45 3.78 12.29 -5.19
C GLN A 45 3.45 13.50 -6.05
N ILE A 46 4.31 13.76 -7.04
CA ILE A 46 4.15 14.81 -8.06
C ILE A 46 4.27 14.22 -9.48
N ARG A 47 3.76 14.94 -10.47
CA ARG A 47 3.96 14.65 -11.91
C ARG A 47 3.91 15.92 -12.74
N LYS A 48 4.56 15.95 -13.90
CA LYS A 48 4.38 17.05 -14.86
C LYS A 48 3.11 16.86 -15.69
N LEU A 49 2.51 17.96 -16.10
CA LEU A 49 1.29 18.06 -16.92
C LEU A 49 1.59 18.77 -18.25
N ASP A 50 2.82 18.65 -18.76
CA ASP A 50 3.28 19.31 -19.99
C ASP A 50 2.99 18.51 -21.28
N GLY A 51 2.37 17.34 -21.15
CA GLY A 51 2.00 16.48 -22.28
C GLY A 51 3.14 15.65 -22.87
N SER A 52 4.35 15.69 -22.32
CA SER A 52 5.45 14.84 -22.76
C SER A 52 5.34 13.42 -22.22
N GLU A 53 5.62 12.41 -23.06
CA GLU A 53 5.45 10.98 -22.71
C GLU A 53 6.37 10.52 -21.56
N GLU A 54 7.56 11.11 -21.44
CA GLU A 54 8.55 10.74 -20.43
C GLU A 54 8.17 11.19 -19.00
N TRP A 55 7.16 12.05 -18.83
CA TRP A 55 6.80 12.66 -17.54
C TRP A 55 5.38 12.35 -17.04
N GLN A 56 4.71 11.33 -17.62
CA GLN A 56 3.36 10.94 -17.17
C GLN A 56 3.34 10.07 -15.90
N GLN A 57 4.50 9.69 -15.37
CA GLN A 57 4.62 8.86 -14.18
C GLN A 57 4.56 9.70 -12.90
N TRP A 58 3.99 9.12 -11.84
CA TRP A 58 3.99 9.75 -10.51
C TRP A 58 5.32 9.45 -9.82
N GLU A 59 6.06 10.49 -9.45
CA GLU A 59 7.33 10.38 -8.72
C GLU A 59 7.08 10.61 -7.23
N GLU A 60 7.70 9.78 -6.39
CA GLU A 60 7.70 9.95 -4.94
C GLU A 60 8.76 10.98 -4.55
N VAL A 61 8.35 11.97 -3.77
CA VAL A 61 9.18 13.08 -3.31
C VAL A 61 9.04 13.24 -1.80
N ASP A 62 9.94 14.00 -1.19
CA ASP A 62 9.78 14.39 0.21
C ASP A 62 8.71 15.49 0.38
N GLU A 63 8.28 15.69 1.62
CA GLU A 63 7.24 16.67 1.97
C GLU A 63 7.64 18.12 1.62
N GLY A 64 8.93 18.46 1.74
CA GLY A 64 9.46 19.78 1.39
C GLY A 64 9.37 20.05 -0.10
N GLU A 65 9.79 19.09 -0.93
CA GLU A 65 9.70 19.19 -2.40
C GLU A 65 8.23 19.21 -2.90
N TYR A 66 7.37 18.41 -2.25
CA TYR A 66 5.92 18.45 -2.50
C TYR A 66 5.30 19.83 -2.26
N HIS A 67 5.74 20.53 -1.20
CA HIS A 67 5.26 21.87 -0.89
C HIS A 67 5.97 22.98 -1.67
N ALA A 68 7.21 22.78 -2.11
CA ALA A 68 7.96 23.75 -2.92
C ALA A 68 7.42 23.82 -4.37
N SER A 69 6.93 22.71 -4.91
CA SER A 69 6.34 22.61 -6.25
C SER A 69 4.95 23.26 -6.38
N VAL A 70 4.37 23.77 -5.28
CA VAL A 70 3.05 24.40 -5.22
C VAL A 70 2.93 25.68 -6.08
N ASN A 71 4.06 26.25 -6.53
CA ASN A 71 4.08 27.53 -7.23
C ASN A 71 4.22 27.45 -8.76
N TYR A 72 4.23 26.25 -9.37
CA TYR A 72 4.39 26.13 -10.83
C TYR A 72 3.15 25.55 -11.51
N GLU A 73 2.50 26.36 -12.36
CA GLU A 73 1.54 25.88 -13.34
C GLU A 73 2.18 24.77 -14.19
N GLY A 74 1.52 23.61 -14.30
CA GLY A 74 2.04 22.45 -15.03
C GLY A 74 2.43 21.24 -14.19
N TRP A 75 2.12 21.21 -12.88
CA TRP A 75 2.34 20.02 -12.04
C TRP A 75 1.05 19.47 -11.41
N GLY A 76 0.92 18.15 -11.42
CA GLY A 76 -0.12 17.40 -10.70
C GLY A 76 0.44 16.87 -9.38
N ARG A 77 -0.38 16.84 -8.33
CA ARG A 77 0.04 16.43 -6.97
C ARG A 77 -0.98 15.50 -6.31
N ARG A 78 -0.50 14.57 -5.49
CA ARG A 78 -1.33 13.76 -4.59
C ARG A 78 -0.56 13.33 -3.34
N VAL A 79 -1.30 13.13 -2.25
CA VAL A 79 -0.79 12.48 -1.04
C VAL A 79 -1.43 11.12 -0.98
N LEU A 80 -0.61 10.08 -0.96
CA LEU A 80 -1.05 8.72 -0.67
C LEU A 80 -0.78 8.43 0.80
N TYR A 81 -1.61 7.59 1.39
CA TYR A 81 -1.38 7.08 2.73
C TYR A 81 -0.92 5.64 2.57
N GLY A 82 0.27 5.31 3.11
CA GLY A 82 0.66 3.92 3.26
C GLY A 82 -0.37 3.24 4.14
N ALA A 83 -1.15 2.31 3.59
CA ALA A 83 -1.99 1.47 4.41
C ALA A 83 -1.07 0.67 5.36
N PRO A 84 -1.47 0.43 6.62
CA PRO A 84 -0.78 -0.55 7.44
C PRO A 84 -0.64 -1.84 6.64
N ALA A 85 0.50 -2.50 6.72
CA ALA A 85 0.76 -3.71 5.95
C ALA A 85 -0.36 -4.74 6.19
N THR A 86 -1.27 -4.86 5.22
CA THR A 86 -2.38 -5.80 5.32
C THR A 86 -1.79 -7.19 5.15
N SER A 87 -1.78 -7.98 6.22
CA SER A 87 -1.54 -9.42 6.10
C SER A 87 -2.71 -10.03 5.30
N ALA A 88 -2.43 -10.71 4.19
CA ALA A 88 -3.43 -11.54 3.55
C ALA A 88 -3.93 -12.63 4.53
N PRO A 89 -5.21 -13.08 4.42
CA PRO A 89 -5.68 -14.24 5.17
C PRO A 89 -4.83 -15.49 4.90
N ASP A 90 -4.85 -16.46 5.81
CA ASP A 90 -4.13 -17.72 5.64
C ASP A 90 -4.49 -18.41 4.31
N GLY A 91 -3.47 -18.81 3.55
CA GLY A 91 -3.63 -19.40 2.21
C GLY A 91 -3.78 -18.38 1.07
N TRP A 92 -3.82 -17.07 1.36
CA TRP A 92 -3.88 -16.01 0.37
C TRP A 92 -2.54 -15.28 0.26
N LYS A 93 -2.15 -14.90 -0.96
CA LYS A 93 -0.97 -14.05 -1.23
C LYS A 93 -1.44 -12.74 -1.83
N LEU A 94 -0.99 -11.60 -1.28
CA LEU A 94 -1.19 -10.31 -1.94
C LEU A 94 -0.32 -10.25 -3.20
N VAL A 95 -0.97 -10.01 -4.33
CA VAL A 95 -0.32 -9.88 -5.64
C VAL A 95 -0.75 -8.54 -6.20
N PRO A 96 0.18 -7.75 -6.77
CA PRO A 96 -0.16 -6.52 -7.47
C PRO A 96 -1.21 -6.76 -8.55
N VAL A 97 -2.12 -5.80 -8.73
CA VAL A 97 -3.14 -5.84 -9.80
C VAL A 97 -2.48 -5.94 -11.18
N ASP A 98 -1.40 -5.20 -11.38
CA ASP A 98 -0.57 -5.24 -12.58
C ASP A 98 0.73 -6.01 -12.31
N ALA A 99 1.11 -6.91 -13.23
CA ALA A 99 2.32 -7.70 -13.09
C ALA A 99 3.57 -6.80 -13.06
N THR A 100 4.42 -6.99 -12.05
CA THR A 100 5.69 -6.26 -11.95
C THR A 100 6.72 -6.82 -12.93
N ARG A 101 7.80 -6.07 -13.19
CA ARG A 101 8.85 -6.53 -14.08
C ARG A 101 9.50 -7.84 -13.62
N LYS A 102 9.75 -7.98 -12.31
CA LYS A 102 10.28 -9.21 -11.70
C LYS A 102 9.35 -10.41 -11.93
N MET A 103 8.03 -10.21 -11.86
CA MET A 103 7.05 -11.26 -12.15
C MET A 103 7.09 -11.66 -13.62
N ILE A 104 7.15 -10.69 -14.53
CA ILE A 104 7.23 -10.95 -15.98
C ILE A 104 8.52 -11.70 -16.35
N ASP A 105 9.66 -11.28 -15.80
CA ASP A 105 10.94 -11.94 -16.07
C ASP A 105 10.98 -13.35 -15.46
N ALA A 106 10.38 -13.57 -14.29
CA ALA A 106 10.23 -14.90 -13.71
C ALA A 106 9.41 -15.86 -14.59
N ALA A 107 8.31 -15.37 -15.19
CA ALA A 107 7.54 -16.16 -16.15
C ALA A 107 8.35 -16.51 -17.40
N LYS A 108 9.17 -15.58 -17.91
CA LYS A 108 9.98 -15.80 -19.12
C LYS A 108 11.10 -16.81 -18.95
N CYS A 109 11.60 -16.99 -17.71
CA CYS A 109 12.65 -17.96 -17.40
C CYS A 109 12.13 -19.40 -17.27
N ILE A 110 10.82 -19.63 -17.39
CA ILE A 110 10.25 -20.97 -17.41
C ILE A 110 10.28 -21.50 -18.84
N GLU A 111 11.14 -22.50 -19.08
CA GLU A 111 11.25 -23.21 -20.37
C GLU A 111 10.13 -24.24 -20.60
N GLU A 112 9.30 -24.49 -19.58
CA GLU A 112 8.20 -25.44 -19.64
C GLU A 112 6.97 -24.80 -20.32
N ASP A 113 6.50 -25.40 -21.43
CA ASP A 113 5.33 -24.95 -22.20
C ASP A 113 4.03 -25.15 -21.40
N GLY A 114 3.79 -24.28 -20.43
CA GLY A 114 2.60 -24.34 -19.58
C GLY A 114 2.29 -23.00 -18.91
N TYR A 115 1.11 -22.45 -19.23
CA TYR A 115 0.58 -21.25 -18.57
C TYR A 115 0.57 -21.38 -17.03
N ASP A 116 0.36 -22.59 -16.50
CA ASP A 116 0.36 -22.85 -15.05
C ASP A 116 1.75 -22.68 -14.42
N ALA A 117 2.81 -23.09 -15.10
CA ALA A 117 4.17 -22.99 -14.61
C ALA A 117 4.64 -21.52 -14.61
N MET A 118 4.34 -20.79 -15.69
CA MET A 118 4.58 -19.35 -15.77
C MET A 118 3.81 -18.58 -14.69
N HIS A 119 2.53 -18.89 -14.50
CA HIS A 119 1.69 -18.23 -13.50
C HIS A 119 2.20 -18.49 -12.06
N LYS A 120 2.63 -19.72 -11.73
CA LYS A 120 3.25 -20.02 -10.44
C LYS A 120 4.55 -19.24 -10.22
N ALA A 121 5.38 -19.08 -11.25
CA ALA A 121 6.61 -18.29 -11.18
C ALA A 121 6.30 -16.80 -10.94
N MET A 122 5.28 -16.25 -11.61
CA MET A 122 4.80 -14.89 -11.36
C MET A 122 4.31 -14.71 -9.92
N LEU A 123 3.48 -15.64 -9.43
CA LEU A 123 2.99 -15.59 -8.06
C LEU A 123 4.13 -15.69 -7.05
N ALA A 124 5.15 -16.50 -7.30
CA ALA A 124 6.33 -16.62 -6.43
C ALA A 124 7.11 -15.30 -6.36
N ALA A 125 7.32 -14.66 -7.52
CA ALA A 125 8.03 -13.39 -7.66
C ALA A 125 7.21 -12.14 -7.27
N ALA A 126 5.94 -12.30 -6.91
CA ALA A 126 5.11 -11.19 -6.43
C ALA A 126 5.68 -10.60 -5.12
N PRO A 127 5.73 -9.27 -5.00
CA PRO A 127 6.32 -8.58 -3.86
C PRO A 127 5.57 -8.89 -2.56
N ILE A 128 6.33 -8.93 -1.45
CA ILE A 128 5.77 -9.13 -0.11
C ILE A 128 5.40 -7.76 0.48
N PRO A 129 4.19 -7.57 1.03
CA PRO A 129 3.82 -6.32 1.69
C PRO A 129 4.79 -6.00 2.83
N GLY A 130 5.44 -4.84 2.78
CA GLY A 130 6.38 -4.36 3.81
C GLY A 130 7.84 -4.82 3.65
N GLY A 131 8.18 -5.56 2.60
CA GLY A 131 9.57 -5.86 2.25
C GLY A 131 10.15 -4.79 1.34
N SER A 132 11.10 -4.00 1.83
CA SER A 132 12.04 -3.29 0.95
C SER A 132 12.81 -4.33 0.14
N ASP A 133 12.62 -4.35 -1.16
CA ASP A 133 13.53 -5.04 -2.08
C ASP A 133 14.88 -4.31 -2.03
N ALA A 134 15.71 -4.68 -1.04
CA ALA A 134 17.11 -4.32 -1.03
C ALA A 134 17.84 -5.17 -2.07
N ASN A 135 18.41 -4.45 -3.04
CA ASN A 135 19.33 -4.87 -4.12
C ASN A 135 18.71 -5.53 -5.36
#